data_AF-A0A1A0XEV5-F1
#
_entry.id   AF-A0A1A0XEV5-F1
#
_cell.length_a   1.000
_cell.length_b   1.000
_cell.length_c   1.000
_cell.angle_alpha   90.00
_cell.angle_beta   90.00
_cell.angle_gamma   90.00
#
_symmetry.space_group_name_H-M   'P 1'
#
loop_
_entity.id
_entity.type
_entity.pdbx_description
1 polymer ?
#
loop_
_entity_poly.entity_id
_entity_poly.type
_entity_poly.pdbx_seq_one_letter_code
_entity_poly.pdbx_strand_id
1 'polypeptide(L)'
;MSVLVGGCGSDDGGADAQSTTTAIASSATSCNSTDADLKDPAKNPDMIMWMHAPRVEDSAEVIGGFDVLSCGDQWRSAQPTGAGYCTIIARSSDNPGYDVDVKPAPRPSNPVDTVGDC
;
A
#
# COMPACT_ATOMS: atom_id res chain seq x y z
N MET A 1 41.13 9.53 7.11
CA MET A 1 40.43 9.19 8.38
C MET A 1 39.67 10.43 8.84
N SER A 2 38.50 10.21 9.44
CA SER A 2 37.51 11.19 9.92
C SER A 2 36.40 11.55 8.93
N VAL A 3 35.26 10.85 9.06
CA VAL A 3 33.93 11.35 8.72
C VAL A 3 33.19 11.59 10.03
N LEU A 4 32.79 12.84 10.27
CA LEU A 4 31.92 13.25 11.36
C LEU A 4 30.48 12.95 10.94
N VAL A 5 29.88 11.93 11.56
CA VAL A 5 28.44 11.66 11.49
C VAL A 5 27.77 12.48 12.58
N GLY A 6 27.04 13.51 12.17
CA GLY A 6 26.11 14.23 13.04
C GLY A 6 24.88 13.36 13.28
N GLY A 7 24.57 13.11 14.55
CA GLY A 7 23.43 12.31 14.96
C GLY A 7 22.08 13.04 14.86
N CYS A 8 21.03 12.24 14.86
CA CYS A 8 19.76 12.59 15.48
C CYS A 8 19.41 11.46 16.46
N GLY A 9 19.41 11.79 17.75
CA GLY A 9 18.91 10.91 18.81
C GLY A 9 17.47 11.25 19.12
N SER A 10 16.71 10.24 19.56
CA SER A 10 15.91 10.25 20.78
C SER A 10 15.37 8.84 21.03
N ASP A 11 15.97 8.20 22.03
CA ASP A 11 15.45 7.10 22.86
C ASP A 11 14.14 7.60 23.57
N ASP A 12 13.15 6.81 24.00
CA ASP A 12 13.20 5.65 24.90
C ASP A 12 11.87 4.85 24.87
N GLY A 13 11.96 3.53 25.05
CA GLY A 13 11.05 2.81 25.97
C GLY A 13 10.13 1.73 25.40
N GLY A 14 10.54 0.46 25.57
CA GLY A 14 9.61 -0.68 25.64
C GLY A 14 9.90 -1.83 24.68
N ALA A 15 10.83 -2.70 25.08
CA ALA A 15 11.19 -3.92 24.36
C ALA A 15 10.10 -5.00 24.48
N ASP A 16 9.81 -5.69 23.37
CA ASP A 16 9.65 -7.14 23.36
C ASP A 16 10.03 -7.73 22.00
N ALA A 17 10.52 -8.96 22.07
CA ALA A 17 11.46 -9.62 21.17
C ALA A 17 11.03 -9.85 19.71
N GLN A 18 12.01 -9.65 18.81
CA GLN A 18 12.37 -10.48 17.65
C GLN A 18 11.24 -11.19 16.87
N SER A 19 11.04 -10.77 15.63
CA SER A 19 10.99 -11.75 14.53
C SER A 19 11.70 -11.20 13.30
N THR A 20 12.77 -11.88 12.92
CA THR A 20 13.56 -11.67 11.72
C THR A 20 12.69 -12.03 10.50
N THR A 21 11.88 -11.07 10.07
CA THR A 21 11.26 -11.09 8.74
C THR A 21 11.62 -9.76 8.12
N THR A 22 12.21 -9.80 6.93
CA THR A 22 12.46 -8.64 6.06
C THR A 22 11.30 -7.66 6.15
N ALA A 23 11.45 -6.63 6.97
CA ALA A 23 10.46 -5.58 7.10
C ALA A 23 10.58 -4.69 5.86
N ILE A 24 9.87 -5.08 4.81
CA ILE A 24 9.29 -4.11 3.87
C ILE A 24 8.17 -3.28 4.54
N ALA A 25 7.96 -3.44 5.85
CA ALA A 25 7.06 -2.64 6.67
C ALA A 25 7.85 -1.55 7.41
N SER A 26 8.30 -0.52 6.70
CA SER A 26 8.71 0.77 7.29
C SER A 26 8.90 1.90 6.27
N SER A 27 8.90 1.62 4.96
CA SER A 27 9.03 2.68 3.94
C SER A 27 7.70 3.12 3.33
N ALA A 28 6.58 2.50 3.72
CA ALA A 28 5.26 3.13 3.62
C ALA A 28 4.94 3.80 4.97
N THR A 29 5.79 4.71 5.42
CA THR A 29 5.29 5.80 6.28
C THR A 29 4.28 6.52 5.39
N SER A 30 3.00 6.17 5.56
CA SER A 30 1.81 6.81 5.00
C SER A 30 2.15 8.18 4.46
N CYS A 31 1.99 8.43 3.16
CA CYS A 31 2.63 9.58 2.52
C CYS A 31 2.23 10.87 3.25
N ASN A 32 3.15 11.31 4.09
CA ASN A 32 3.04 12.42 5.02
C ASN A 32 1.98 12.33 6.15
N SER A 33 1.42 11.16 6.45
CA SER A 33 0.48 10.98 7.57
C SER A 33 1.20 10.67 8.88
N THR A 34 0.72 11.26 9.98
CA THR A 34 1.20 10.95 11.34
C THR A 34 0.55 9.66 11.86
N ASP A 35 1.07 9.08 12.96
CA ASP A 35 0.44 7.94 13.63
C ASP A 35 -1.03 8.20 14.01
N ALA A 36 -1.38 9.45 14.32
CA ALA A 36 -2.75 9.86 14.59
C ALA A 36 -3.62 9.87 13.32
N ASP A 37 -3.04 10.21 12.17
CA ASP A 37 -3.74 10.21 10.89
C ASP A 37 -3.98 8.78 10.40
N LEU A 38 -3.01 7.87 10.58
CA LEU A 38 -3.15 6.44 10.26
C LEU A 38 -4.34 5.78 10.98
N LYS A 39 -4.69 6.28 12.16
CA LYS A 39 -5.83 5.81 12.96
C LYS A 39 -7.15 6.49 12.58
N ASP A 40 -7.12 7.52 11.73
CA ASP A 40 -8.30 8.20 11.24
C ASP A 40 -8.77 7.57 9.91
N PRO A 41 -9.86 6.77 9.92
CA PRO A 41 -10.37 6.11 8.72
C PRO A 41 -10.89 7.09 7.67
N ALA A 42 -11.16 8.34 8.03
CA ALA A 42 -11.54 9.38 7.05
C ALA A 42 -10.33 9.88 6.25
N LYS A 43 -9.12 9.78 6.81
CA LYS A 43 -7.87 10.18 6.14
C LYS A 43 -7.16 9.02 5.50
N ASN A 44 -7.33 7.82 6.05
CA ASN A 44 -6.70 6.60 5.58
C ASN A 44 -7.75 5.49 5.40
N PRO A 45 -8.59 5.59 4.35
CA PRO A 45 -9.62 4.60 4.10
C PRO A 45 -9.01 3.24 3.73
N ASP A 46 -9.77 2.18 3.97
CA ASP A 46 -9.44 0.86 3.44
C ASP A 46 -9.57 0.85 1.92
N MET A 47 -8.52 0.41 1.25
CA MET A 47 -8.45 0.33 -0.20
C MET A 47 -8.34 -1.13 -0.62
N ILE A 48 -8.94 -1.46 -1.75
CA ILE A 48 -8.76 -2.72 -2.45
C ILE A 48 -7.67 -2.49 -3.49
N MET A 49 -6.59 -3.24 -3.40
CA MET A 49 -5.59 -3.33 -4.46
C MET A 49 -5.86 -4.60 -5.26
N TRP A 50 -6.16 -4.45 -6.54
CA TRP A 50 -6.36 -5.52 -7.49
C TRP A 50 -5.19 -5.56 -8.48
N MET A 51 -4.70 -6.76 -8.76
CA MET A 51 -3.53 -7.00 -9.59
C MET A 51 -3.81 -8.07 -10.65
N HIS A 52 -3.48 -7.73 -11.88
CA HIS A 52 -3.43 -8.62 -13.03
C HIS A 52 -1.99 -8.73 -13.52
N ALA A 53 -1.56 -9.95 -13.80
CA ALA A 53 -0.25 -10.24 -14.37
C ALA A 53 -0.34 -11.38 -15.40
N PRO A 54 0.50 -11.37 -16.44
CA PRO A 54 0.46 -12.39 -17.48
C PRO A 54 0.76 -13.77 -16.91
N ARG A 55 -0.10 -14.75 -17.21
CA ARG A 55 0.01 -16.16 -16.79
C ARG A 55 -0.16 -16.39 -15.28
N VAL A 56 -0.71 -15.41 -14.56
CA VAL A 56 -1.09 -15.52 -13.15
C VAL A 56 -2.57 -15.18 -13.04
N GLU A 57 -3.28 -15.81 -12.11
CA GLU A 57 -4.67 -15.47 -11.82
C GLU A 57 -4.76 -14.08 -11.17
N ASP A 58 -5.83 -13.36 -11.49
CA ASP A 58 -6.09 -12.06 -10.88
C ASP A 58 -6.22 -12.19 -9.37
N SER A 59 -5.64 -11.25 -8.65
CA SER A 59 -5.62 -11.24 -7.21
C SER A 59 -6.05 -9.88 -6.69
N ALA A 60 -6.60 -9.88 -5.48
CA ALA A 60 -6.90 -8.65 -4.77
C ALA A 60 -6.52 -8.80 -3.30
N GLU A 61 -6.25 -7.68 -2.66
CA GLU A 61 -6.00 -7.57 -1.24
C GLU A 61 -6.55 -6.25 -0.69
N VAL A 62 -6.90 -6.24 0.60
CA VAL A 62 -7.25 -4.99 1.29
C VAL A 62 -5.98 -4.39 1.88
N ILE A 63 -5.65 -3.18 1.43
CA ILE A 63 -4.59 -2.35 1.99
C ILE A 63 -5.25 -1.22 2.81
N GLY A 64 -5.02 -1.24 4.13
CA GLY A 64 -5.42 -0.13 5.01
C GLY A 64 -4.33 0.92 5.11
N GLY A 65 -4.64 2.11 5.62
CA GLY A 65 -3.60 3.11 5.88
C GLY A 65 -3.09 3.86 4.64
N PHE A 66 -3.83 3.80 3.52
CA PHE A 66 -3.31 4.22 2.22
C PHE A 66 -4.16 5.32 1.57
N ASP A 67 -3.67 6.56 1.60
CA ASP A 67 -4.26 7.65 0.81
C ASP A 67 -3.58 7.77 -0.56
N VAL A 68 -4.19 7.15 -1.58
CA VAL A 68 -3.76 7.26 -2.99
C VAL A 68 -3.69 8.73 -3.44
N LEU A 69 -4.54 9.62 -2.92
CA LEU A 69 -4.59 11.02 -3.34
C LEU A 69 -3.36 11.79 -2.86
N SER A 70 -2.83 11.43 -1.70
CA SER A 70 -1.59 11.99 -1.16
C SER A 70 -0.33 11.24 -1.64
N CYS A 71 -0.45 9.94 -1.91
CA CYS A 71 0.64 9.04 -2.30
C CYS A 71 0.82 8.84 -3.82
N GLY A 72 0.02 9.51 -4.65
CA GLY A 72 -0.10 9.34 -6.11
C GLY A 72 1.18 8.86 -6.80
N ASP A 73 2.21 9.68 -6.78
CA ASP A 73 3.43 9.39 -7.55
C ASP A 73 4.26 8.25 -6.97
N GLN A 74 4.37 8.18 -5.64
CA GLN A 74 5.15 7.13 -4.97
C GLN A 74 4.54 5.76 -5.19
N TRP A 75 3.21 5.65 -5.09
CA TRP A 75 2.50 4.39 -5.29
C TRP A 75 2.61 3.91 -6.72
N ARG A 76 2.41 4.81 -7.71
CA ARG A 76 2.53 4.49 -9.13
C ARG A 76 3.93 3.98 -9.47
N SER A 77 4.96 4.61 -8.89
CA SER A 77 6.35 4.24 -9.12
C SER A 77 6.71 2.84 -8.60
N ALA A 78 5.96 2.35 -7.61
CA ALA A 78 6.18 1.03 -7.01
C ALA A 78 5.47 -0.11 -7.76
N GLN A 79 4.56 0.21 -8.69
CA GLN A 79 3.80 -0.81 -9.40
C GLN A 79 4.56 -1.36 -10.63
N PRO A 80 4.39 -2.64 -10.94
CA PRO A 80 4.91 -3.21 -12.17
C PRO A 80 4.28 -2.51 -13.38
N THR A 81 5.13 -2.02 -14.27
CA THR A 81 4.72 -1.43 -15.56
C THR A 81 5.29 -2.29 -16.68
N GLY A 82 4.42 -2.86 -17.49
CA GLY A 82 4.79 -3.81 -18.54
C GLY A 82 3.56 -4.38 -19.24
N ALA A 83 3.74 -4.94 -20.43
CA ALA A 83 2.64 -5.48 -21.21
C ALA A 83 1.87 -6.55 -20.43
N GLY A 84 0.54 -6.38 -20.33
CA GLY A 84 -0.34 -7.28 -19.60
C GLY A 84 -0.21 -7.24 -18.07
N TYR A 85 0.50 -6.27 -17.49
CA TYR A 85 0.40 -5.98 -16.06
C TYR A 85 -0.59 -4.85 -15.84
N CYS A 86 -1.49 -5.02 -14.89
CA CYS A 86 -2.43 -3.99 -14.50
C CYS A 86 -2.62 -4.02 -12.98
N THR A 87 -2.43 -2.87 -12.33
CA THR A 87 -2.74 -2.69 -10.92
C THR A 87 -3.79 -1.60 -10.76
N ILE A 88 -4.82 -1.89 -9.98
CA ILE A 88 -5.94 -1.01 -9.73
C ILE A 88 -6.08 -0.84 -8.23
N ILE A 89 -6.29 0.40 -7.80
CA ILE A 89 -6.67 0.68 -6.42
C ILE A 89 -8.07 1.26 -6.42
N ALA A 90 -8.94 0.76 -5.54
CA ALA A 90 -10.32 1.22 -5.36
C ALA A 90 -10.61 1.38 -3.87
N ARG A 91 -11.52 2.28 -3.48
CA ARG A 91 -11.97 2.34 -2.08
C ARG A 91 -12.85 1.14 -1.75
N SER A 92 -12.60 0.50 -0.61
CA SER A 92 -13.45 -0.60 -0.13
C SER A 92 -14.89 -0.12 0.12
N SER A 93 -15.06 1.10 0.64
CA SER A 93 -16.38 1.73 0.83
C SER A 93 -17.19 1.88 -0.47
N ASP A 94 -16.51 2.05 -1.61
CA ASP A 94 -17.14 2.24 -2.91
C ASP A 94 -17.43 0.90 -3.62
N ASN A 95 -17.03 -0.22 -3.00
CA ASN A 95 -17.18 -1.59 -3.50
C ASN A 95 -17.72 -2.51 -2.38
N PRO A 96 -18.95 -2.25 -1.86
CA PRO A 96 -19.50 -3.03 -0.76
C PRO A 96 -19.69 -4.50 -1.13
N GLY A 97 -19.23 -5.40 -0.27
CA GLY A 97 -19.32 -6.84 -0.48
C GLY A 97 -18.28 -7.41 -1.46
N TYR A 98 -17.27 -6.61 -1.84
CA TYR A 98 -16.15 -7.12 -2.60
C TYR A 98 -15.36 -8.16 -1.78
N ASP A 99 -15.13 -9.32 -2.38
CA ASP A 99 -14.40 -10.42 -1.76
C ASP A 99 -13.02 -10.57 -2.42
N VAL A 100 -11.97 -10.28 -1.66
CA VAL A 100 -10.57 -10.32 -2.10
C VAL A 100 -10.02 -11.75 -2.23
N ASP A 101 -10.68 -12.73 -1.60
CA ASP A 101 -10.23 -14.12 -1.54
C ASP A 101 -10.70 -14.93 -2.78
N VAL A 102 -11.65 -14.39 -3.56
CA VAL A 102 -12.10 -15.01 -4.82
C VAL A 102 -10.94 -15.06 -5.83
N LYS A 103 -10.80 -16.20 -6.52
CA LYS A 103 -9.82 -16.41 -7.61
C LYS A 103 -10.53 -16.92 -8.88
N PRO A 104 -10.30 -16.30 -10.05
CA PRO A 104 -9.62 -15.01 -10.23
C PRO A 104 -10.40 -13.88 -9.57
N ALA A 105 -9.70 -12.94 -8.92
CA ALA A 105 -10.33 -11.83 -8.23
C ALA A 105 -11.06 -10.93 -9.24
N PRO A 106 -12.33 -10.59 -9.02
CA PRO A 106 -13.08 -9.73 -9.94
C PRO A 106 -12.49 -8.31 -9.97
N ARG A 107 -12.48 -7.63 -11.12
CA ARG A 107 -12.02 -6.24 -11.18
C ARG A 107 -12.98 -5.33 -10.37
N PRO A 108 -12.48 -4.43 -9.49
CA PRO A 108 -13.34 -3.51 -8.75
C PRO A 108 -14.03 -2.49 -9.68
N SER A 109 -15.23 -2.04 -9.31
CA SER A 109 -16.09 -1.24 -10.20
C SER A 109 -15.75 0.26 -10.19
N ASN A 110 -15.23 0.77 -9.08
CA ASN A 110 -14.94 2.19 -8.88
C ASN A 110 -13.45 2.39 -8.56
N PRO A 111 -12.56 2.33 -9.58
CA PRO A 111 -11.14 2.54 -9.36
C PRO A 111 -10.87 4.01 -8.98
N VAL A 112 -10.11 4.20 -7.92
CA VAL A 112 -9.53 5.50 -7.56
C VAL A 112 -8.32 5.79 -8.42
N ASP A 113 -7.51 4.76 -8.68
CA ASP A 113 -6.36 4.89 -9.55
C ASP A 113 -5.97 3.57 -10.22
N THR A 114 -5.19 3.66 -11.29
CA THR A 114 -4.85 2.56 -12.18
C THR A 114 -3.47 2.78 -12.79
N VAL A 115 -2.65 1.73 -12.81
CA VAL A 115 -1.30 1.71 -13.39
C VAL A 115 -1.11 0.45 -14.24
N GLY A 116 -0.52 0.64 -15.43
CA GLY A 116 -0.23 -0.44 -16.36
C GLY A 116 -1.18 -0.47 -17.55
N ASP A 117 -1.31 -1.65 -18.15
CA ASP A 117 -2.13 -1.94 -19.33
C ASP A 117 -3.50 -2.48 -18.90
N CYS A 118 -4.37 -1.53 -18.53
CA CYS A 118 -5.68 -1.70 -17.93
C CYS A 118 -6.79 -1.13 -18.82
#